data_AF-A0A2A8H699-F1
#
_entry.id   AF-A0A2A8H699-F1
#
_cell.length_a   1.000
_cell.length_b   1.000
_cell.length_c   1.000
_cell.angle_alpha   90.00
_cell.angle_beta   90.00
_cell.angle_gamma   90.00
#
_symmetry.space_group_name_H-M   'P 1'
#
loop_
_entity.id
_entity.type
_entity.pdbx_description
1 polymer ?
#
loop_
_entity_poly.entity_id
_entity_poly.type
_entity_poly.pdbx_seq_one_letter_code
_entity_poly.pdbx_strand_id
1 'polypeptide(L)'
;MKKFIITGLSALLLVGCGVPNGKEETQPVKEEQVVNASDESVTPFPEGTMPIGEGKVKVITPDGTSEDGKIPTVFVKKDTLIQQVELELADFQNDKETFVFVDNIFEDKHHVTSMTQTTVELKQKTLETGYHTITAVQFENNDPAGKVINFVQAKFENKPAH
;
A
#
# COMPACT_ATOMS: atom_id res chain seq x y z
N MET A 1 32.26 -26.78 -25.17
CA MET A 1 32.29 -28.02 -24.37
C MET A 1 32.93 -27.75 -23.01
N LYS A 2 32.13 -27.65 -21.94
CA LYS A 2 32.59 -27.71 -20.55
C LYS A 2 31.50 -28.42 -19.74
N LYS A 3 31.92 -29.44 -19.01
CA LYS A 3 31.10 -30.53 -18.47
C LYS A 3 30.49 -30.11 -17.13
N PHE A 4 29.20 -30.36 -16.95
CA PHE A 4 28.52 -30.29 -15.65
C PHE A 4 28.77 -31.60 -14.90
N ILE A 5 29.25 -31.51 -13.65
CA ILE A 5 29.32 -32.65 -12.72
C ILE A 5 28.22 -32.43 -11.69
N ILE A 6 27.17 -33.24 -11.79
CA ILE A 6 26.12 -33.42 -10.78
C ILE A 6 26.57 -34.58 -9.90
N THR A 7 26.70 -34.35 -8.60
CA THR A 7 26.78 -35.44 -7.61
C THR A 7 26.27 -34.93 -6.26
N GLY A 8 25.07 -35.37 -5.88
CA GLY A 8 24.49 -35.18 -4.56
C GLY A 8 23.65 -36.40 -4.24
N LEU A 9 24.31 -37.41 -3.67
CA LEU A 9 23.78 -38.73 -3.30
C LEU A 9 23.52 -38.76 -1.78
N SER A 10 22.53 -39.58 -1.39
CA SER A 10 22.27 -40.11 -0.04
C SER A 10 21.52 -39.22 0.96
N ALA A 11 20.64 -39.74 1.81
CA ALA A 11 20.01 -41.05 1.90
C ALA A 11 18.82 -40.91 2.88
N LEU A 12 17.74 -41.62 2.60
CA LEU A 12 16.61 -41.84 3.51
C LEU A 12 17.07 -42.67 4.71
N LEU A 13 16.70 -42.27 5.92
CA LEU A 13 16.62 -43.16 7.07
C LEU A 13 15.20 -43.14 7.62
N LEU A 14 14.47 -44.20 7.27
CA LEU A 14 13.27 -44.66 7.97
C LEU A 14 13.73 -45.30 9.29
N VAL A 15 13.21 -44.81 10.42
CA VAL A 15 13.15 -45.60 11.65
C VAL A 15 11.70 -45.60 12.11
N GLY A 16 11.11 -46.79 12.09
CA GLY A 16 9.72 -47.03 12.46
C GLY A 16 9.55 -47.50 13.90
N CYS A 17 8.29 -47.40 14.32
CA CYS A 17 7.53 -48.16 15.31
C CYS A 17 7.96 -48.17 16.79
N GLY A 18 7.08 -47.61 17.62
CA GLY A 18 6.94 -47.96 19.03
C GLY A 18 5.66 -47.36 19.62
N VAL A 19 4.58 -48.13 19.68
CA VAL A 19 3.37 -47.88 20.49
C VAL A 19 3.32 -49.01 21.52
N PRO A 20 3.16 -48.72 22.83
CA PRO A 20 1.85 -48.95 23.45
C PRO A 20 1.44 -47.95 24.54
N ASN A 21 0.20 -47.47 24.38
CA ASN A 21 -0.87 -47.37 25.37
C ASN A 21 -0.74 -46.45 26.61
N GLY A 22 -1.67 -45.50 26.70
CA GLY A 22 -2.31 -45.08 27.96
C GLY A 22 -2.04 -43.64 28.42
N LYS A 23 -2.99 -42.74 28.11
CA LYS A 23 -3.79 -41.90 29.03
C LYS A 23 -4.29 -40.64 28.32
N GLU A 24 -5.62 -40.46 28.31
CA GLU A 24 -6.27 -39.17 28.09
C GLU A 24 -5.78 -38.17 29.14
N GLU A 25 -5.13 -37.09 28.69
CA GLU A 25 -5.13 -35.81 29.41
C GLU A 25 -5.32 -34.68 28.40
N THR A 26 -6.41 -33.94 28.65
CA THR A 26 -6.88 -32.71 28.05
C THR A 26 -5.77 -31.75 27.65
N GLN A 27 -5.69 -31.43 26.35
CA GLN A 27 -4.86 -30.33 25.86
C GLN A 27 -5.47 -28.98 26.28
N PRO A 28 -4.69 -28.04 26.83
CA PRO A 28 -5.17 -26.70 27.12
C PRO A 28 -5.48 -25.96 25.82
N VAL A 29 -6.66 -25.35 25.79
CA VAL A 29 -7.11 -24.36 24.81
C VAL A 29 -6.00 -23.35 24.59
N LYS A 30 -5.46 -23.32 23.38
CA LYS A 30 -4.53 -22.26 22.95
C LYS A 30 -5.37 -20.99 22.83
N GLU A 31 -5.28 -20.15 23.84
CA GLU A 31 -5.85 -18.80 23.84
C GLU A 31 -5.48 -18.09 22.54
N GLU A 32 -6.51 -17.55 21.90
CA GLU A 32 -6.40 -16.63 20.77
C GLU A 32 -5.47 -15.49 21.17
N GLN A 33 -4.26 -15.45 20.60
CA GLN A 33 -3.52 -14.20 20.53
C GLN A 33 -4.27 -13.31 19.55
N VAL A 34 -5.12 -12.45 20.11
CA VAL A 34 -5.55 -11.22 19.47
C VAL A 34 -4.27 -10.43 19.20
N VAL A 35 -3.80 -10.50 17.96
CA VAL A 35 -2.73 -9.63 17.48
C VAL A 35 -3.35 -8.24 17.44
N ASN A 36 -2.92 -7.39 18.37
CA ASN A 36 -3.23 -5.97 18.34
C ASN A 36 -2.71 -5.43 17.00
N ALA A 37 -3.62 -5.13 16.07
CA ALA A 37 -3.32 -4.40 14.85
C ALA A 37 -3.06 -2.93 15.20
N SER A 38 -1.87 -2.63 15.70
CA SER A 38 -1.39 -1.26 15.94
C SER A 38 0.13 -1.29 16.02
N ASP A 39 0.75 -1.43 14.86
CA ASP A 39 2.07 -0.88 14.54
C ASP A 39 2.25 -1.03 13.01
N GLU A 40 1.40 -0.32 12.27
CA GLU A 40 1.68 -0.02 10.86
C GLU A 40 2.94 0.85 10.88
N SER A 41 4.03 0.38 10.25
CA SER A 41 5.25 1.17 10.14
C SER A 41 4.91 2.48 9.44
N VAL A 42 4.83 3.57 10.19
CA VAL A 42 4.38 4.86 9.68
C VAL A 42 5.47 5.42 8.78
N THR A 43 5.35 5.18 7.47
CA THR A 43 6.17 5.88 6.48
C THR A 43 5.95 7.38 6.66
N PRO A 44 6.99 8.17 6.96
CA PRO A 44 6.82 9.60 7.25
C PRO A 44 6.44 10.38 6.00
N PHE A 45 5.55 11.35 6.18
CA PHE A 45 5.23 12.32 5.14
C PHE A 45 6.32 13.41 5.07
N PRO A 46 6.77 13.83 3.87
CA PRO A 46 7.83 14.82 3.72
C PRO A 46 7.29 16.26 3.85
N GLU A 47 7.04 16.68 5.09
CA GLU A 47 6.51 18.00 5.43
C GLU A 47 7.34 19.16 4.84
N GLY A 48 6.65 20.25 4.47
CA GLY A 48 7.28 21.47 3.94
C GLY A 48 7.83 21.38 2.52
N THR A 49 7.63 20.25 1.84
CA THR A 49 8.06 20.07 0.44
C THR A 49 7.07 20.74 -0.51
N MET A 50 7.57 21.56 -1.44
CA MET A 50 6.77 22.11 -2.53
C MET A 50 6.72 21.13 -3.71
N PRO A 51 5.70 21.20 -4.59
CA PRO A 51 5.66 20.39 -5.80
C PRO A 51 6.93 20.47 -6.64
N ILE A 52 7.51 19.32 -6.94
CA ILE A 52 8.76 19.17 -7.71
C ILE A 52 8.75 17.87 -8.53
N GLY A 53 9.53 17.84 -9.60
CA GLY A 53 9.64 16.68 -10.48
C GLY A 53 8.55 16.64 -11.56
N GLU A 54 8.66 15.66 -12.45
CA GLU A 54 7.80 15.51 -13.64
C GLU A 54 6.62 14.55 -13.43
N GLY A 55 6.54 13.95 -12.24
CA GLY A 55 5.53 12.94 -11.93
C GLY A 55 4.13 13.54 -12.00
N LYS A 56 3.13 12.70 -12.27
CA LYS A 56 1.74 13.13 -12.35
C LYS A 56 0.87 12.17 -11.56
N VAL A 57 -0.07 12.75 -10.82
CA VAL A 57 -1.14 12.02 -10.14
C VAL A 57 -2.47 12.59 -10.58
N LYS A 58 -3.39 11.71 -10.98
CA LYS A 58 -4.76 12.05 -11.36
C LYS A 58 -5.72 11.18 -10.56
N VAL A 59 -6.64 11.82 -9.84
CA VAL A 59 -7.74 11.14 -9.16
C VAL A 59 -8.87 10.95 -10.17
N ILE A 60 -9.42 9.73 -10.21
CA ILE A 60 -10.49 9.34 -11.12
C ILE A 60 -11.68 8.89 -10.27
N THR A 61 -12.84 9.46 -10.56
CA THR A 61 -14.11 9.14 -9.90
C THR A 61 -15.21 8.99 -10.96
N PRO A 62 -16.36 8.38 -10.63
CA PRO A 62 -17.51 8.40 -11.51
C PRO A 62 -18.02 9.81 -11.88
N ASP A 63 -17.75 10.82 -11.04
CA ASP A 63 -18.18 12.22 -11.23
C ASP A 63 -17.16 13.07 -12.03
N GLY A 64 -16.02 12.49 -12.39
CA GLY A 64 -14.97 13.15 -13.17
C GLY A 64 -13.56 12.89 -12.66
N THR A 65 -12.60 13.66 -13.18
CA THR A 65 -11.17 13.53 -12.87
C THR A 65 -10.60 14.80 -12.26
N SER A 66 -9.44 14.69 -11.61
CA SER A 66 -8.68 15.85 -11.10
C SER A 66 -7.80 16.53 -12.15
N GLU A 67 -8.00 16.20 -13.43
CA GLU A 67 -7.22 16.78 -14.53
C GLU A 67 -7.45 18.29 -14.63
N ASP A 68 -6.40 19.04 -14.97
CA ASP A 68 -6.41 20.51 -15.05
C ASP A 68 -6.74 21.22 -13.72
N GLY A 69 -6.45 20.57 -12.57
CA GLY A 69 -6.70 21.14 -11.25
C GLY A 69 -8.18 21.10 -10.82
N LYS A 70 -9.01 20.33 -11.53
CA LYS A 70 -10.38 20.01 -11.10
C LYS A 70 -10.35 19.19 -9.80
N ILE A 71 -11.46 19.22 -9.07
CA ILE A 71 -11.63 18.47 -7.82
C ILE A 71 -12.85 17.55 -8.01
N PRO A 72 -12.65 16.26 -8.34
CA PRO A 72 -13.75 15.32 -8.52
C PRO A 72 -14.36 14.92 -7.17
N THR A 73 -15.62 14.47 -7.22
CA THR A 73 -16.38 14.06 -6.03
C THR A 73 -16.30 12.55 -5.82
N VAL A 74 -16.04 12.12 -4.58
CA VAL A 74 -16.21 10.74 -4.10
C VAL A 74 -17.44 10.70 -3.19
N PHE A 75 -18.43 9.86 -3.54
CA PHE A 75 -19.63 9.70 -2.72
C PHE A 75 -19.46 8.58 -1.71
N VAL A 76 -19.43 8.92 -0.42
CA VAL A 76 -19.20 7.99 0.68
C VAL A 76 -20.53 7.66 1.36
N LYS A 77 -20.88 6.37 1.42
CA LYS A 77 -22.07 5.91 2.15
C LYS A 77 -21.84 5.99 3.65
N LYS A 78 -22.93 6.19 4.38
CA LYS A 78 -22.93 6.03 5.84
C LYS A 78 -22.47 4.61 6.18
N ASP A 79 -21.63 4.48 7.22
CA ASP A 79 -21.07 3.23 7.72
C ASP A 79 -20.05 2.53 6.77
N THR A 80 -19.61 3.18 5.70
CA THR A 80 -18.46 2.70 4.91
C THR A 80 -17.21 2.63 5.79
N LEU A 81 -16.54 1.47 5.81
CA LEU A 81 -15.28 1.27 6.53
C LEU A 81 -14.05 1.51 5.66
N ILE A 82 -14.16 1.15 4.38
CA ILE A 82 -13.11 1.32 3.36
C ILE A 82 -13.79 1.73 2.05
N GLN A 83 -13.25 2.75 1.39
CA GLN A 83 -13.66 3.18 0.05
C GLN A 83 -12.41 3.21 -0.84
N GLN A 84 -12.47 2.56 -2.00
CA GLN A 84 -11.39 2.68 -2.98
C GLN A 84 -11.62 3.86 -3.91
N VAL A 85 -10.56 4.60 -4.21
CA VAL A 85 -10.53 5.70 -5.18
C VAL A 85 -9.49 5.37 -6.24
N GLU A 86 -9.87 5.49 -7.51
CA GLU A 86 -8.98 5.19 -8.63
C GLU A 86 -7.98 6.33 -8.85
N LEU A 87 -6.73 5.95 -9.10
CA LEU A 87 -5.63 6.83 -9.41
C LEU A 87 -4.97 6.44 -10.73
N GLU A 88 -4.49 7.44 -11.45
CA GLU A 88 -3.49 7.26 -12.51
C GLU A 88 -2.20 7.97 -12.08
N LEU A 89 -1.10 7.20 -12.08
CA LEU A 89 0.25 7.66 -11.81
C LEU A 89 1.07 7.60 -13.09
N ALA A 90 1.74 8.68 -13.47
CA ALA A 90 2.51 8.75 -14.71
C ALA A 90 3.79 9.57 -14.55
N ASP A 91 4.74 9.38 -15.49
CA ASP A 91 5.96 10.20 -15.61
C ASP A 91 6.88 10.21 -14.37
N PHE A 92 6.77 9.16 -13.54
CA PHE A 92 7.68 8.92 -12.43
C PHE A 92 8.95 8.18 -12.88
N GLN A 93 10.04 8.28 -12.11
CA GLN A 93 11.26 7.54 -12.41
C GLN A 93 11.01 6.04 -12.22
N ASN A 94 11.18 5.28 -13.30
CA ASN A 94 10.83 3.85 -13.34
C ASN A 94 11.77 2.95 -12.55
N ASP A 95 12.88 3.44 -12.00
CA ASP A 95 13.80 2.67 -11.16
C ASP A 95 13.62 3.00 -9.66
N LYS A 96 12.52 3.70 -9.33
CA LYS A 96 12.15 4.11 -7.97
C LYS A 96 10.73 3.66 -7.63
N GLU A 97 10.45 3.57 -6.34
CA GLU A 97 9.11 3.37 -5.81
C GLU A 97 8.42 4.73 -5.66
N THR A 98 7.13 4.78 -6.00
CA THR A 98 6.26 5.95 -5.80
C THR A 98 5.37 5.69 -4.60
N PHE A 99 5.59 6.43 -3.52
CA PHE A 99 4.85 6.36 -2.27
C PHE A 99 3.59 7.23 -2.37
N VAL A 100 2.44 6.68 -2.05
CA VAL A 100 1.14 7.35 -2.13
C VAL A 100 0.63 7.60 -0.72
N PHE A 101 0.20 8.84 -0.51
CA PHE A 101 -0.36 9.30 0.76
C PHE A 101 -1.75 9.91 0.54
N VAL A 102 -2.63 9.75 1.53
CA VAL A 102 -3.91 10.46 1.64
C VAL A 102 -3.88 11.30 2.92
N ASP A 103 -4.02 12.61 2.79
CA ASP A 103 -3.95 13.56 3.93
C ASP A 103 -2.76 13.29 4.86
N ASN A 104 -1.59 13.18 4.22
CA ASN A 104 -0.29 12.91 4.82
C ASN A 104 -0.16 11.54 5.51
N ILE A 105 -1.15 10.64 5.39
CA ILE A 105 -1.05 9.24 5.82
C ILE A 105 -0.57 8.40 4.66
N PHE A 106 0.44 7.57 4.88
CA PHE A 106 0.91 6.60 3.90
C PHE A 106 -0.14 5.51 3.68
N GLU A 107 -0.46 5.22 2.42
CA GLU A 107 -1.40 4.15 2.07
C GLU A 107 -0.73 2.99 1.33
N ASP A 108 0.05 3.28 0.28
CA ASP A 108 0.71 2.24 -0.50
C ASP A 108 1.90 2.79 -1.29
N LYS A 109 2.65 1.92 -1.96
CA LYS A 109 3.70 2.27 -2.89
C LYS A 109 3.59 1.47 -4.19
N HIS A 110 3.92 2.12 -5.30
CA HIS A 110 3.83 1.52 -6.63
C HIS A 110 5.11 1.68 -7.42
N HIS A 111 5.42 0.66 -8.21
CA HIS A 111 6.41 0.77 -9.26
C HIS A 111 5.72 1.31 -10.51
N VAL A 112 5.97 2.58 -10.82
CA VAL A 112 5.37 3.25 -11.98
C VAL A 112 6.32 3.11 -13.16
N THR A 113 5.82 2.57 -14.27
CA THR A 113 6.61 2.44 -15.50
C THR A 113 6.41 3.69 -16.37
N SER A 114 5.61 3.62 -17.44
CA SER A 114 5.16 4.82 -18.16
C SER A 114 3.93 5.43 -17.49
N MET A 115 2.98 4.59 -17.14
CA MET A 115 1.72 4.95 -16.50
C MET A 115 1.19 3.72 -15.76
N THR A 116 0.68 3.90 -14.56
CA THR A 116 0.07 2.86 -13.74
C THR A 116 -1.30 3.35 -13.28
N GLN A 117 -2.34 2.58 -13.59
CA GLN A 117 -3.66 2.74 -12.96
C GLN A 117 -3.72 1.85 -11.73
N THR A 118 -4.19 2.40 -10.62
CA THR A 118 -4.25 1.74 -9.32
C THR A 118 -5.42 2.30 -8.50
N THR A 119 -5.61 1.79 -7.29
CA THR A 119 -6.52 2.37 -6.32
C THR A 119 -5.76 2.75 -5.05
N VAL A 120 -6.33 3.70 -4.32
CA VAL A 120 -5.96 4.01 -2.94
C VAL A 120 -7.15 3.77 -2.03
N GLU A 121 -6.90 3.27 -0.83
CA GLU A 121 -7.93 3.05 0.17
C GLU A 121 -8.13 4.31 1.01
N LEU A 122 -9.39 4.71 1.16
CA LEU A 122 -9.84 5.67 2.16
C LEU A 122 -10.37 4.90 3.36
N LYS A 123 -9.86 5.22 4.55
CA LYS A 123 -10.20 4.59 5.82
C LYS A 123 -10.18 5.63 6.94
N GLN A 124 -11.02 5.45 7.95
CA GLN A 124 -11.07 6.32 9.13
C GLN A 124 -11.18 7.82 8.74
N LYS A 125 -10.19 8.65 9.09
CA LYS A 125 -10.22 10.11 8.83
C LYS A 125 -10.32 10.47 7.34
N THR A 126 -9.82 9.62 6.45
CA THR A 126 -9.81 9.91 5.00
C THR A 126 -11.17 9.58 4.34
N LEU A 127 -12.12 9.05 5.11
CA LEU A 127 -13.53 8.89 4.73
C LEU A 127 -14.43 10.05 5.18
N GLU A 128 -13.91 10.97 5.99
CA GLU A 128 -14.69 12.12 6.45
C GLU A 128 -15.14 12.98 5.26
N THR A 129 -16.22 13.73 5.43
CA THR A 129 -16.69 14.64 4.36
C THR A 129 -15.78 15.86 4.26
N GLY A 130 -15.50 16.32 3.05
CA GLY A 130 -14.68 17.51 2.81
C GLY A 130 -13.60 17.27 1.77
N TYR A 131 -12.62 18.18 1.72
CA TYR A 131 -11.52 18.10 0.78
C TYR A 131 -10.39 17.24 1.31
N HIS A 132 -9.90 16.35 0.45
CA HIS A 132 -8.78 15.46 0.71
C HIS A 132 -7.71 15.62 -0.35
N THR A 133 -6.48 15.25 -0.01
CA THR A 133 -5.32 15.35 -0.90
C THR A 133 -4.64 14.01 -1.05
N ILE A 134 -4.50 13.56 -2.30
CA ILE A 134 -3.56 12.51 -2.69
C ILE A 134 -2.21 13.17 -2.94
N THR A 135 -1.16 12.62 -2.33
CA THR A 135 0.22 13.00 -2.62
C THR A 135 0.98 11.77 -3.10
N ALA A 136 1.67 11.89 -4.23
CA ALA A 136 2.57 10.86 -4.74
C ALA A 136 4.02 11.38 -4.67
N VAL A 137 4.90 10.60 -4.05
CA VAL A 137 6.28 11.00 -3.72
C VAL A 137 7.27 9.95 -4.18
N GLN A 138 8.39 10.38 -4.75
CA GLN A 138 9.58 9.54 -4.88
C GLN A 138 10.71 10.12 -4.05
N PHE A 139 11.44 9.22 -3.38
CA PHE A 139 12.61 9.56 -2.59
C PHE A 139 13.88 9.00 -3.24
N GLU A 140 14.99 9.69 -3.02
CA GLU A 140 16.31 9.17 -3.34
C GLU A 140 16.54 7.83 -2.61
N ASN A 141 17.07 6.84 -3.34
CA ASN A 141 17.30 5.47 -2.84
C ASN A 141 16.06 4.71 -2.32
N ASN A 142 14.84 5.17 -2.64
CA ASN A 142 13.59 4.62 -2.09
C ASN A 142 13.53 4.67 -0.55
N ASP A 143 14.20 5.65 0.07
CA ASP A 143 14.20 5.87 1.51
C ASP A 143 13.29 7.06 1.87
N PRO A 144 12.15 6.86 2.56
CA PRO A 144 11.27 7.94 3.00
C PRO A 144 11.91 8.97 3.95
N ALA A 145 13.04 8.66 4.58
CA ALA A 145 13.83 9.63 5.34
C ALA A 145 14.84 10.41 4.46
N GLY A 146 14.97 10.02 3.20
CA GLY A 146 15.88 10.59 2.23
C GLY A 146 15.36 11.84 1.54
N LYS A 147 16.12 12.30 0.54
CA LYS A 147 15.78 13.49 -0.24
C LYS A 147 14.58 13.20 -1.15
N VAL A 148 13.60 14.10 -1.16
CA VAL A 148 12.49 14.05 -2.13
C VAL A 148 12.97 14.45 -3.52
N ILE A 149 12.65 13.61 -4.51
CA ILE A 149 13.01 13.83 -5.94
C ILE A 149 11.79 14.04 -6.83
N ASN A 150 10.61 13.62 -6.37
CA ASN A 150 9.33 13.88 -7.01
C ASN A 150 8.28 14.08 -5.91
N PHE A 151 7.46 15.11 -6.03
CA PHE A 151 6.39 15.42 -5.11
C PHE A 151 5.26 16.08 -5.89
N VAL A 152 4.14 15.39 -6.05
CA VAL A 152 2.97 15.91 -6.75
C VAL A 152 1.68 15.58 -6.03
N GLN A 153 0.68 16.42 -6.22
CA GLN A 153 -0.57 16.37 -5.48
C GLN A 153 -1.79 16.50 -6.39
N ALA A 154 -2.86 15.81 -6.01
CA ALA A 154 -4.20 15.98 -6.57
C ALA A 154 -5.23 16.00 -5.44
N LYS A 155 -6.32 16.74 -5.64
CA LYS A 155 -7.39 16.87 -4.65
C LYS A 155 -8.65 16.15 -5.10
N PHE A 156 -9.45 15.73 -4.14
CA PHE A 156 -10.82 15.27 -4.33
C PHE A 156 -11.70 15.75 -3.17
N GLU A 157 -13.01 15.66 -3.33
CA GLU A 157 -13.97 16.00 -2.29
C GLU A 157 -14.83 14.78 -1.93
N ASN A 158 -14.84 14.41 -0.66
CA ASN A 158 -15.79 13.43 -0.13
C ASN A 158 -17.12 14.10 0.19
N LYS A 159 -18.21 13.56 -0.37
CA LYS A 159 -19.58 13.95 -0.06
C LYS A 159 -20.40 12.74 0.41
N PRO A 160 -21.43 12.94 1.25
CA PRO A 160 -22.36 11.86 1.58
C PRO A 160 -23.04 11.33 0.31
N ALA A 161 -23.10 10.01 0.15
CA ALA A 161 -23.97 9.39 -0.84
C ALA A 161 -25.44 9.55 -0.43
N HIS A 162 -26.30 9.88 -1.39
CA HIS A 162 -27.75 9.98 -1.21
C HIS A 162 -28.45 8.62 -1.23
#